data_AF-A0A350NY75-F1
#
_entry.id   AF-A0A350NY75-F1
#
_cell.length_a   1.000
_cell.length_b   1.000
_cell.length_c   1.000
_cell.angle_alpha   90.00
_cell.angle_beta   90.00
_cell.angle_gamma   90.00
#
_symmetry.space_group_name_H-M   'P 1'
#
loop_
_entity.id
_entity.type
_entity.pdbx_description
1 polymer ?
#
loop_
_entity_poly.entity_id
_entity_poly.type
_entity_poly.pdbx_seq_one_letter_code
_entity_poly.pdbx_strand_id
1 'polypeptide(L)'
;MEWEVMLPDRETPDEWSHSKFLEAVQEQLIKDFEWDAERVTSASISLLQLLDDHISWSLDRNATSVFTAFYRLDLGEGLVRSILHDCDREEASKQLAEKSLQRAALKVWTRWSYS
;
A
#
# COMPACT_ATOMS: atom_id res chain seq x y z
N MET A 1 -0.96 -12.55 -9.47
CA MET A 1 -2.22 -11.81 -9.31
C MET A 1 -2.03 -10.82 -8.16
N GLU A 2 -2.27 -9.52 -8.35
CA GLU A 2 -2.13 -8.51 -7.27
C GLU A 2 -3.10 -8.76 -6.09
N TRP A 3 -4.21 -9.47 -6.32
CA TRP A 3 -5.21 -9.80 -5.30
C TRP A 3 -4.68 -10.66 -4.15
N GLU A 4 -3.95 -11.73 -4.47
CA GLU A 4 -3.38 -12.64 -3.46
C GLU A 4 -2.40 -11.92 -2.53
N VAL A 5 -1.75 -10.88 -3.05
CA VAL A 5 -0.89 -9.99 -2.26
C VAL A 5 -1.72 -9.03 -1.41
N MET A 6 -2.78 -8.44 -1.97
CA MET A 6 -3.63 -7.43 -1.30
C MET A 6 -4.47 -8.01 -0.16
N LEU A 7 -5.08 -9.17 -0.34
CA LEU A 7 -5.99 -9.79 0.62
C LEU A 7 -5.73 -11.31 0.70
N PRO A 8 -4.58 -11.73 1.28
CA PRO A 8 -4.18 -13.14 1.30
C PRO A 8 -5.16 -14.06 2.02
N ASP A 9 -5.94 -13.53 2.97
CA ASP A 9 -6.86 -14.30 3.83
C ASP A 9 -8.36 -14.08 3.49
N ARG A 10 -8.71 -13.57 2.30
CA ARG A 10 -10.11 -13.24 1.95
C ARG A 10 -10.53 -13.82 0.60
N GLU A 11 -11.80 -14.23 0.52
CA GLU A 11 -12.42 -14.61 -0.74
C GLU A 11 -12.45 -13.43 -1.72
N THR A 12 -12.13 -13.73 -2.97
CA THR A 12 -12.17 -12.77 -4.09
C THR A 12 -13.63 -12.42 -4.38
N PRO A 13 -14.04 -11.14 -4.36
CA PRO A 13 -15.38 -10.75 -4.76
C PRO A 13 -15.58 -10.95 -6.27
N ASP A 14 -16.83 -11.05 -6.72
CA ASP A 14 -17.19 -11.34 -8.12
C ASP A 14 -16.45 -10.43 -9.12
N GLU A 15 -16.18 -10.95 -10.34
CA GLU A 15 -15.35 -10.31 -11.38
C GLU A 15 -15.70 -8.84 -11.69
N TRP A 16 -16.97 -8.44 -11.51
CA TRP A 16 -17.45 -7.06 -11.68
C TRP A 16 -16.86 -6.03 -10.68
N SER A 17 -16.27 -6.50 -9.59
CA SER A 17 -15.81 -5.68 -8.48
C SER A 17 -14.30 -5.47 -8.43
N HIS A 18 -13.52 -6.20 -9.24
CA HIS A 18 -12.07 -6.21 -9.10
C HIS A 18 -11.43 -4.90 -9.54
N SER A 19 -11.79 -4.37 -10.71
CA SER A 19 -11.26 -3.08 -11.20
C SER A 19 -11.68 -1.94 -10.30
N LYS A 20 -12.95 -1.90 -9.88
CA LYS A 20 -13.45 -0.89 -8.94
C LYS A 20 -12.79 -0.99 -7.57
N PHE A 21 -12.46 -2.20 -7.12
CA PHE A 21 -11.75 -2.41 -5.88
C PHE A 21 -10.32 -1.89 -6.00
N LEU A 22 -9.62 -2.21 -7.09
CA LEU A 22 -8.28 -1.68 -7.37
C LEU A 22 -8.28 -0.15 -7.46
N GLU A 23 -9.26 0.44 -8.14
CA GLU A 23 -9.46 1.89 -8.18
C GLU A 23 -9.64 2.46 -6.77
N ALA A 24 -10.49 1.86 -5.95
CA ALA A 24 -10.69 2.30 -4.56
C ALA A 24 -9.44 2.11 -3.68
N VAL A 25 -8.64 1.07 -3.92
CA VAL A 25 -7.34 0.88 -3.24
C VAL A 25 -6.33 1.93 -3.68
N GLN A 26 -6.27 2.22 -4.98
CA GLN A 26 -5.45 3.30 -5.53
C GLN A 26 -5.83 4.65 -4.91
N GLU A 27 -7.13 4.98 -4.84
CA GLU A 27 -7.63 6.19 -4.21
C GLU A 27 -7.26 6.27 -2.72
N GLN A 28 -7.36 5.14 -2.01
CA GLN A 28 -6.95 5.06 -0.60
C GLN A 28 -5.45 5.32 -0.44
N LEU A 29 -4.61 4.76 -1.32
CA LEU A 29 -3.16 5.00 -1.30
C LEU A 29 -2.80 6.44 -1.66
N ILE A 30 -3.41 7.00 -2.72
CA ILE A 30 -3.24 8.41 -3.10
C ILE A 30 -3.52 9.33 -1.91
N LYS A 31 -4.62 9.06 -1.18
CA LYS A 31 -5.01 9.81 0.00
C LYS A 31 -3.99 9.66 1.15
N ASP A 32 -3.60 8.43 1.48
CA ASP A 32 -2.76 8.20 2.67
C ASP A 32 -1.31 8.68 2.45
N PHE A 33 -0.79 8.53 1.23
CA PHE A 33 0.55 8.99 0.83
C PHE A 33 0.59 10.44 0.32
N GLU A 34 -0.56 11.12 0.22
CA GLU A 34 -0.67 12.48 -0.35
C GLU A 34 -0.02 12.58 -1.74
N TRP A 35 -0.24 11.56 -2.58
CA TRP A 35 0.28 11.56 -3.94
C TRP A 35 -0.58 12.41 -4.87
N ASP A 36 0.03 12.82 -5.98
CA ASP A 36 -0.67 13.44 -7.09
C ASP A 36 -1.52 12.38 -7.83
N ALA A 37 -2.84 12.56 -7.82
CA ALA A 37 -3.77 11.59 -8.38
C ALA A 37 -3.61 11.40 -9.90
N GLU A 38 -3.33 12.48 -10.64
CA GLU A 38 -3.15 12.43 -12.10
C GLU A 38 -1.89 11.65 -12.45
N ARG A 39 -0.80 11.88 -11.70
CA ARG A 39 0.47 11.17 -11.87
C ARG A 39 0.34 9.68 -11.55
N VAL A 40 -0.37 9.33 -10.48
CA VAL A 40 -0.57 7.92 -10.11
C VAL A 40 -1.44 7.21 -11.14
N THR A 41 -2.53 7.84 -11.59
CA THR A 41 -3.47 7.25 -12.55
C THR A 41 -2.86 7.09 -13.95
N SER A 42 -1.93 7.97 -14.34
CA SER A 42 -1.21 7.88 -15.62
C SER A 42 -0.01 6.93 -15.59
N ALA A 43 0.39 6.44 -14.41
CA ALA A 43 1.52 5.53 -14.29
C ALA A 43 1.17 4.14 -14.85
N SER A 44 2.05 3.59 -15.68
CA SER A 44 1.88 2.24 -16.27
C SER A 44 2.52 1.12 -15.43
N ILE A 45 2.69 1.35 -14.13
CA ILE A 45 3.28 0.39 -13.19
C ILE A 45 2.23 -0.06 -12.16
N SER A 46 2.46 -1.23 -11.55
CA SER A 46 1.59 -1.73 -10.48
C SER A 46 1.63 -0.85 -9.24
N LEU A 47 0.59 -0.92 -8.40
CA LEU A 47 0.55 -0.20 -7.12
C LEU A 47 1.66 -0.67 -6.18
N LEU A 48 2.00 -1.96 -6.23
CA LEU A 48 3.10 -2.52 -5.45
C LEU A 48 4.44 -1.92 -5.86
N GLN A 49 4.73 -1.84 -7.17
CA GLN A 49 5.97 -1.22 -7.67
C GLN A 49 6.02 0.26 -7.30
N LEU A 50 4.91 0.98 -7.45
CA LEU A 50 4.83 2.40 -7.09
C LEU A 50 5.14 2.63 -5.60
N LEU A 51 4.63 1.76 -4.72
CA LEU A 51 4.90 1.80 -3.29
C LEU A 51 6.37 1.51 -3.00
N ASP A 52 6.94 0.44 -3.58
CA ASP A 52 8.33 0.07 -3.37
C ASP A 52 9.28 1.21 -3.80
N ASP A 53 9.09 1.74 -5.00
CA ASP A 53 9.88 2.87 -5.53
C ASP A 53 9.80 4.10 -4.61
N HIS A 54 8.58 4.44 -4.16
CA HIS A 54 8.37 5.60 -3.30
C HIS A 54 8.98 5.41 -1.91
N ILE A 55 8.81 4.23 -1.31
CA ILE A 55 9.33 3.90 0.02
C ILE A 55 10.85 3.86 -0.03
N SER A 56 11.43 3.15 -1.00
CA SER A 56 12.88 3.07 -1.21
C SER A 56 13.50 4.45 -1.36
N TRP A 57 12.95 5.29 -2.25
CA TRP A 57 13.41 6.68 -2.43
C TRP A 57 13.28 7.53 -1.16
N SER A 58 12.21 7.35 -0.38
CA SER A 58 11.98 8.11 0.85
C SER A 58 12.94 7.68 1.97
N LEU A 59 13.19 6.39 2.13
CA LEU A 59 14.14 5.85 3.11
C LEU A 59 15.57 6.34 2.86
N ASP A 60 15.95 6.57 1.60
CA ASP A 60 17.28 7.09 1.22
C ASP A 60 17.47 8.59 1.50
N ARG A 61 16.38 9.36 1.61
CA ARG A 61 16.43 10.83 1.64
C ARG A 61 15.75 11.43 2.84
N ASN A 62 14.43 11.27 2.92
CA ASN A 62 13.60 11.80 4.00
C ASN A 62 12.42 10.87 4.24
N ALA A 63 12.51 10.09 5.31
CA ALA A 63 11.50 9.11 5.66
C ALA A 63 10.24 9.71 6.33
N THR A 64 10.20 11.02 6.59
CA THR A 64 9.10 11.64 7.35
C THR A 64 7.75 11.47 6.67
N SER A 65 7.69 11.69 5.35
CA SER A 65 6.44 11.54 4.57
C SER A 65 5.96 10.10 4.56
N VAL A 66 6.87 9.14 4.37
CA VAL A 66 6.51 7.72 4.32
C VAL A 66 6.07 7.20 5.69
N PHE A 67 6.70 7.63 6.79
CA PHE A 67 6.24 7.30 8.14
C PHE A 67 4.87 7.90 8.47
N THR A 68 4.59 9.10 7.97
CA THR A 68 3.26 9.72 8.09
C THR A 68 2.19 8.90 7.35
N ALA A 69 2.52 8.41 6.15
CA ALA A 69 1.65 7.51 5.39
C ALA A 69 1.41 6.18 6.12
N PHE A 70 2.45 5.56 6.70
CA PHE A 70 2.31 4.33 7.49
C PHE A 70 1.40 4.50 8.71
N TYR A 71 1.47 5.67 9.36
CA TYR A 71 0.55 6.00 10.45
C TYR A 71 -0.90 6.10 9.96
N ARG A 72 -1.14 6.82 8.86
CA ARG A 72 -2.49 6.93 8.25
C ARG A 72 -3.06 5.59 7.79
N LEU A 73 -2.20 4.66 7.38
CA LEU A 73 -2.57 3.29 6.99
C LEU A 73 -2.83 2.36 8.18
N ASP A 74 -2.56 2.77 9.42
CA ASP A 74 -2.55 1.89 10.59
C ASP A 74 -1.64 0.66 10.39
N LEU A 75 -0.46 0.87 9.80
CA LEU A 75 0.50 -0.20 9.51
C LEU A 75 1.05 -0.84 10.79
N GLY A 76 1.15 -0.05 11.86
CA GLY A 76 1.61 -0.47 13.17
C GLY A 76 3.11 -0.20 13.38
N GLU A 77 3.42 0.65 14.34
CA GLU A 77 4.80 1.09 14.59
C GLU A 77 5.76 -0.07 14.93
N GLY A 78 5.29 -1.06 15.69
CA GLY A 78 6.08 -2.26 16.02
C GLY A 78 6.46 -3.07 14.78
N LEU A 79 5.54 -3.22 13.83
CA LEU A 79 5.80 -3.90 12.56
C LEU A 79 6.84 -3.13 11.73
N VAL A 80 6.64 -1.83 11.56
CA VAL A 80 7.56 -0.97 10.80
C VAL A 80 8.97 -1.02 11.40
N ARG A 81 9.08 -0.92 12.73
CA ARG A 81 10.37 -0.98 13.44
C ARG A 81 11.06 -2.34 13.26
N SER A 82 10.33 -3.45 13.33
CA SER A 82 10.88 -4.79 13.11
C SER A 82 11.40 -4.94 11.68
N ILE A 83 10.61 -4.58 10.66
CA ILE A 83 11.05 -4.70 9.26
C ILE A 83 12.32 -3.88 9.00
N LEU A 84 12.37 -2.63 9.48
CA LEU A 84 13.55 -1.77 9.31
C LEU A 84 14.79 -2.23 10.10
N HIS A 85 14.59 -3.03 11.15
CA HIS A 85 15.67 -3.58 11.97
C HIS A 85 16.20 -4.91 11.41
N ASP A 86 15.29 -5.77 10.93
CA ASP A 86 15.58 -7.16 10.59
C ASP A 86 15.97 -7.35 9.11
N CYS A 87 15.65 -6.38 8.25
CA CYS A 87 15.91 -6.44 6.81
C CYS A 87 16.95 -5.40 6.38
N ASP A 88 17.66 -5.70 5.29
CA ASP A 88 18.37 -4.64 4.57
C ASP A 88 17.37 -3.67 3.92
N ARG A 89 17.87 -2.55 3.40
CA ARG A 89 17.00 -1.48 2.90
C ARG A 89 16.12 -1.90 1.73
N GLU A 90 16.65 -2.69 0.82
CA GLU A 90 15.92 -3.12 -0.38
C GLU A 90 14.80 -4.09 0.01
N GLU A 91 15.10 -5.03 0.91
CA GLU A 91 14.11 -5.96 1.41
C GLU A 91 13.06 -5.26 2.30
N ALA A 92 13.49 -4.28 3.10
CA ALA A 92 12.59 -3.49 3.92
C ALA A 92 11.60 -2.67 3.08
N SER A 93 12.04 -2.07 1.96
CA SER A 93 11.13 -1.30 1.09
C SER A 93 10.07 -2.20 0.47
N LYS A 94 10.46 -3.39 -0.01
CA LYS A 94 9.54 -4.39 -0.58
C LYS A 94 8.52 -4.86 0.44
N GLN A 95 8.96 -5.24 1.63
CA GLN A 95 8.04 -5.71 2.68
C GLN A 95 7.10 -4.60 3.16
N LEU A 96 7.61 -3.38 3.33
CA LEU A 96 6.76 -2.24 3.70
C LEU A 96 5.76 -1.91 2.60
N ALA A 97 6.15 -1.98 1.32
CA ALA A 97 5.25 -1.81 0.19
C ALA A 97 4.12 -2.85 0.20
N GLU A 98 4.47 -4.13 0.38
CA GLU A 98 3.49 -5.21 0.46
C GLU A 98 2.51 -5.01 1.63
N LYS A 99 3.02 -4.69 2.82
CA LYS A 99 2.19 -4.47 4.01
C LYS A 99 1.32 -3.23 3.87
N SER A 100 1.83 -2.16 3.27
CA SER A 100 1.06 -0.95 2.95
C SER A 100 -0.10 -1.26 2.01
N LEU A 101 0.18 -2.03 0.96
CA LEU A 101 -0.83 -2.45 -0.01
C LEU A 101 -1.92 -3.32 0.63
N GLN A 102 -1.51 -4.29 1.45
CA GLN A 102 -2.41 -5.15 2.25
C GLN A 102 -3.33 -4.33 3.16
N ARG A 103 -2.77 -3.32 3.85
CA ARG A 103 -3.55 -2.46 4.74
C ARG A 103 -4.53 -1.57 3.98
N ALA A 104 -4.11 -0.97 2.87
CA ALA A 104 -5.00 -0.17 2.03
C ALA A 104 -6.17 -1.02 1.50
N ALA A 105 -5.87 -2.21 0.98
CA ALA A 105 -6.86 -3.18 0.51
C ALA A 105 -7.83 -3.59 1.63
N LEU A 106 -7.33 -3.94 2.82
CA LEU A 106 -8.17 -4.30 3.96
C LEU A 106 -9.09 -3.15 4.40
N LYS A 107 -8.62 -1.91 4.38
CA LYS A 107 -9.44 -0.72 4.70
C LYS A 107 -10.58 -0.55 3.71
N VAL A 108 -10.30 -0.64 2.41
CA VAL A 108 -11.33 -0.54 1.36
C VAL A 108 -12.34 -1.68 1.50
N TRP A 109 -11.83 -2.91 1.61
CA TRP A 109 -12.67 -4.11 1.75
C TRP A 109 -13.59 -4.02 2.97
N THR A 110 -13.08 -3.56 4.11
CA THR A 110 -13.87 -3.41 5.35
C THR A 110 -14.97 -2.37 5.15
N ARG A 111 -14.69 -1.22 4.50
CA ARG A 111 -15.73 -0.23 4.20
C ARG A 111 -16.82 -0.81 3.31
N TRP A 112 -16.44 -1.55 2.26
CA TRP A 112 -17.40 -2.14 1.34
C TRP A 112 -18.25 -3.23 1.99
N SER A 113 -17.68 -4.01 2.91
CA SER A 113 -18.36 -5.13 3.56
C SER A 113 -19.34 -4.70 4.66
N TYR A 114 -19.16 -3.49 5.22
CA TYR A 114 -19.91 -3.01 6.39
C TYR A 114 -20.53 -1.61 6.19
N SER A 115 -20.65 -1.15 4.93
CA SER A 115 -21.39 0.07 4.55
C SER A 115 -22.85 -0.19 4.24
#